data_AF-A0A953Y2H0-F1
#
_entry.id   AF-A0A953Y2H0-F1
#
_cell.length_a   1.000
_cell.length_b   1.000
_cell.length_c   1.000
_cell.angle_alpha   90.00
_cell.angle_beta   90.00
_cell.angle_gamma   90.00
#
_symmetry.space_group_name_H-M   'P 1'
#
loop_
_entity.id
_entity.type
_entity.pdbx_description
1 polymer ?
#
loop_
_entity_poly.entity_id
_entity_poly.type
_entity_poly.pdbx_seq_one_letter_code
_entity_poly.pdbx_strand_id
1 'polypeptide(L)'
;MQSSPPWPARASRLRRDDLGLLFAELRAAGYAVFGPTLRDGAIVYAPLEDEAQLPHGWTDEQGPGRYRLRRRDDEAAFGYAVGPHSWKQLLHPPEQRVWRAERGEDGRLEFVPGELEAPPRAFVGVRACELAAIRIQDRVLQEGAFRDAGYAARREAAFLVAVDCGSPAATCFCTSTDSGPGVEAGYDLALTEVCADDAHYFLLDAGSARGRAVLEGLPLEPASEAEQA
;
A
#
# COMPACT_ATOMS: atom_id res chain seq x y z
N MET A 1 -12.50 -27.70 10.14
CA MET A 1 -11.51 -27.87 9.06
C MET A 1 -11.77 -26.74 8.08
N GLN A 2 -11.22 -25.56 8.35
CA GLN A 2 -11.40 -24.39 7.48
C GLN A 2 -10.36 -24.53 6.37
N SER A 3 -10.81 -24.84 5.16
CA SER A 3 -9.99 -24.71 3.96
C SER A 3 -9.49 -23.27 3.88
N SER A 4 -8.18 -23.06 3.69
CA SER A 4 -7.62 -21.74 3.38
C SER A 4 -8.45 -21.09 2.26
N PRO A 5 -8.82 -19.80 2.37
CA PRO A 5 -9.49 -19.12 1.27
C PRO A 5 -8.57 -19.07 0.05
N PRO A 6 -9.11 -19.23 -1.18
CA PRO A 6 -8.33 -19.41 -2.40
C PRO A 6 -7.86 -18.06 -2.95
N TRP A 7 -7.01 -17.35 -2.22
CA TRP A 7 -6.37 -16.17 -2.78
C TRP A 7 -5.26 -16.59 -3.76
N PRO A 8 -4.88 -15.74 -4.73
CA PRO A 8 -3.84 -16.06 -5.68
C PRO A 8 -2.53 -16.44 -4.97
N ALA A 9 -2.01 -17.62 -5.29
CA ALA A 9 -0.73 -18.08 -4.78
C ALA A 9 0.39 -17.10 -5.13
N ARG A 10 1.32 -16.92 -4.19
CA ARG A 10 2.50 -16.09 -4.39
C ARG A 10 3.65 -16.94 -4.94
N ALA A 11 4.04 -16.71 -6.18
CA ALA A 11 4.94 -17.61 -6.90
C ALA A 11 6.43 -17.46 -6.54
N SER A 12 6.82 -16.32 -5.98
CA SER A 12 8.22 -16.00 -5.70
C SER A 12 8.46 -15.80 -4.20
N ARG A 13 9.67 -16.09 -3.73
CA ARG A 13 10.13 -15.90 -2.36
C ARG A 13 11.27 -14.91 -2.34
N LEU A 14 11.19 -13.94 -1.43
CA LEU A 14 12.25 -12.97 -1.12
C LEU A 14 12.65 -13.16 0.34
N ARG A 15 13.95 -13.22 0.61
CA ARG A 15 14.45 -13.33 1.98
C ARG A 15 14.17 -12.03 2.74
N ARG A 16 13.99 -12.12 4.05
CA ARG A 16 13.74 -10.93 4.87
C ARG A 16 14.81 -9.84 4.70
N ASP A 17 16.07 -10.22 4.64
CA ASP A 17 17.20 -9.29 4.55
C ASP A 17 17.25 -8.56 3.19
N ASP A 18 16.54 -9.06 2.19
CA ASP A 18 16.48 -8.49 0.85
C ASP A 18 15.27 -7.55 0.65
N LEU A 19 14.46 -7.30 1.69
CA LEU A 19 13.31 -6.39 1.59
C LEU A 19 13.72 -4.96 1.20
N GLY A 20 14.88 -4.50 1.66
CA GLY A 20 15.42 -3.19 1.28
C GLY A 20 15.71 -3.05 -0.22
N LEU A 21 15.97 -4.17 -0.91
CA LEU A 21 16.15 -4.16 -2.38
C LEU A 21 14.84 -3.83 -3.09
N LEU A 22 13.67 -4.27 -2.58
CA LEU A 22 12.38 -3.85 -3.13
C LEU A 22 12.21 -2.33 -3.05
N PHE A 23 12.59 -1.72 -1.93
CA PHE A 23 12.52 -0.27 -1.76
C PHE A 23 13.50 0.45 -2.69
N ALA A 24 14.70 -0.11 -2.87
CA ALA A 24 15.69 0.41 -3.81
C ALA A 24 15.20 0.35 -5.26
N GLU A 25 14.62 -0.77 -5.70
CA GLU A 25 14.06 -0.93 -7.05
C GLU A 25 12.90 0.05 -7.32
N LEU A 26 12.00 0.24 -6.35
CA LEU A 26 10.92 1.23 -6.47
C LEU A 26 11.47 2.66 -6.62
N ARG A 27 12.50 3.01 -5.86
CA ARG A 27 13.16 4.33 -5.98
C ARG A 27 13.90 4.48 -7.30
N ALA A 28 14.60 3.44 -7.76
CA ALA A 28 15.28 3.43 -9.06
C ALA A 28 14.28 3.60 -10.21
N ALA A 29 13.06 3.06 -10.06
CA ALA A 29 11.95 3.28 -10.98
C ALA A 29 11.27 4.66 -10.84
N GLY A 30 11.77 5.54 -9.97
CA GLY A 30 11.33 6.93 -9.84
C GLY A 30 10.19 7.18 -8.83
N TYR A 31 9.84 6.19 -8.01
CA TYR A 31 8.78 6.34 -7.02
C TYR A 31 9.30 6.87 -5.69
N ALA A 32 8.60 7.85 -5.11
CA ALA A 32 8.70 8.13 -3.68
C ALA A 32 7.97 7.04 -2.90
N VAL A 33 8.65 6.36 -1.99
CA VAL A 33 8.07 5.24 -1.22
C VAL A 33 7.34 5.75 0.00
N PHE A 34 6.11 5.29 0.19
CA PHE A 34 5.30 5.51 1.38
C PHE A 34 4.91 4.16 1.96
N GLY A 35 4.86 4.06 3.28
CA GLY A 35 4.47 2.83 3.95
C GLY A 35 4.15 3.04 5.43
N PRO A 36 3.81 1.97 6.15
CA PRO A 36 3.53 2.06 7.57
C PRO A 36 4.79 2.40 8.36
N THR A 37 4.65 3.25 9.37
CA THR A 37 5.70 3.56 10.34
C THR A 37 5.08 3.98 11.66
N LEU A 38 5.88 3.98 12.72
CA LEU A 38 5.45 4.42 14.05
C LEU A 38 5.51 5.93 14.17
N ARG A 39 4.38 6.54 14.53
CA ARG A 39 4.31 7.96 14.83
C ARG A 39 3.21 8.25 15.84
N ASP A 40 3.51 9.09 16.83
CA ASP A 40 2.55 9.60 17.81
C ASP A 40 1.70 8.49 18.48
N GLY A 41 2.30 7.32 18.72
CA GLY A 41 1.64 6.18 19.35
C GLY A 41 0.71 5.37 18.45
N ALA A 42 0.84 5.51 17.12
CA ALA A 42 0.10 4.74 16.13
C ALA A 42 0.98 4.28 14.96
N ILE A 43 0.54 3.25 14.24
CA ILE A 43 1.07 2.89 12.93
C ILE A 43 0.34 3.74 11.88
N VAL A 44 1.07 4.59 11.18
CA VAL A 44 0.53 5.53 10.17
C VAL A 44 1.26 5.39 8.84
N TYR A 45 0.66 5.86 7.76
CA TYR A 45 1.34 5.94 6.46
C TYR A 45 2.13 7.24 6.33
N ALA A 46 3.43 7.12 6.02
CA ALA A 46 4.35 8.23 5.84
C ALA A 46 5.39 7.92 4.76
N PRO A 47 6.13 8.92 4.23
CA PRO A 47 7.29 8.66 3.38
C PRO A 47 8.32 7.79 4.12
N LEU A 48 8.88 6.81 3.41
CA LEU A 48 9.94 5.94 3.90
C LEU A 48 11.19 6.12 3.04
N GLU A 49 12.30 6.42 3.69
CA GLU A 49 13.64 6.44 3.10
C GLU A 49 14.23 5.03 3.06
N ASP A 50 13.85 4.18 4.01
CA ASP A 50 14.43 2.85 4.20
C ASP A 50 13.41 1.86 4.81
N GLU A 51 13.56 0.57 4.53
CA GLU A 51 12.68 -0.47 5.07
C GLU A 51 12.81 -0.64 6.59
N ALA A 52 13.93 -0.21 7.20
CA ALA A 52 14.10 -0.23 8.66
C ALA A 52 13.11 0.71 9.39
N GLN A 53 12.46 1.63 8.66
CA GLN A 53 11.41 2.51 9.20
C GLN A 53 10.04 1.83 9.27
N LEU A 54 9.87 0.64 8.70
CA LEU A 54 8.68 -0.18 8.89
C LEU A 54 8.52 -0.56 10.38
N PRO A 55 7.30 -0.87 10.85
CA PRO A 55 7.04 -1.16 12.26
C PRO A 55 7.43 -2.60 12.64
N HIS A 56 8.67 -3.01 12.36
CA HIS A 56 9.22 -4.34 12.69
C HIS A 56 9.03 -4.67 14.17
N GLY A 57 8.39 -5.81 14.44
CA GLY A 57 8.12 -6.29 15.79
C GLY A 57 7.13 -5.43 16.58
N TRP A 58 6.32 -4.62 15.90
CA TRP A 58 5.22 -3.88 16.47
C TRP A 58 3.88 -4.33 15.90
N THR A 59 2.86 -4.28 16.75
CA THR A 59 1.47 -4.53 16.38
C THR A 59 0.56 -3.51 17.06
N ASP A 60 -0.72 -3.56 16.72
CA ASP A 60 -1.75 -2.73 17.29
C ASP A 60 -2.88 -3.57 17.91
N GLU A 61 -3.33 -3.15 19.09
CA GLU A 61 -4.52 -3.68 19.72
C GLU A 61 -5.68 -2.68 19.55
N GLN A 62 -6.64 -3.01 18.70
CA GLN A 62 -7.84 -2.20 18.51
C GLN A 62 -9.06 -2.79 19.24
N GLY A 63 -9.89 -1.89 19.76
CA GLY A 63 -11.22 -2.19 20.28
C GLY A 63 -12.12 -0.95 20.16
N PRO A 64 -13.41 -1.05 20.52
CA PRO A 64 -14.31 0.10 20.50
C PRO A 64 -13.73 1.28 21.31
N GLY A 65 -13.40 2.38 20.63
CA GLY A 65 -12.80 3.58 21.24
C GLY A 65 -11.38 3.39 21.80
N ARG A 66 -10.68 2.31 21.44
CA ARG A 66 -9.34 1.99 21.96
C ARG A 66 -8.37 1.64 20.84
N TYR A 67 -7.19 2.22 20.89
CA TYR A 67 -6.04 1.86 20.09
C TYR A 67 -4.79 1.86 20.97
N ARG A 68 -3.91 0.86 20.83
CA ARG A 68 -2.65 0.81 21.55
C ARG A 68 -1.60 0.01 20.78
N LEU A 69 -0.38 0.53 20.71
CA LEU A 69 0.77 -0.23 20.20
C LEU A 69 1.25 -1.28 21.21
N ARG A 70 1.69 -2.41 20.70
CA ARG A 70 2.33 -3.48 21.46
C ARG A 70 3.56 -3.98 20.73
N ARG A 71 4.53 -4.45 21.51
CA ARG A 71 5.63 -5.25 20.99
C ARG A 71 5.15 -6.67 20.71
N ARG A 72 5.61 -7.21 19.59
CA ARG A 72 5.47 -8.62 19.22
C ARG A 72 6.66 -9.41 19.77
N ASP A 73 6.51 -10.73 19.80
CA ASP A 73 7.61 -11.65 20.13
C ASP A 73 8.39 -12.10 18.88
N ASP A 74 8.03 -11.55 17.71
CA ASP A 74 8.69 -11.72 16.42
C ASP A 74 9.02 -10.35 15.81
N GLU A 75 9.66 -10.35 14.63
CA GLU A 75 10.09 -9.13 13.91
C GLU A 75 9.22 -8.83 12.69
N ALA A 76 7.96 -9.27 12.65
CA ALA A 76 7.08 -9.02 11.51
C ALA A 76 6.94 -7.51 11.22
N ALA A 77 7.13 -7.12 9.96
CA ALA A 77 7.09 -5.74 9.47
C ALA A 77 5.65 -5.27 9.18
N PHE A 78 4.76 -6.19 8.83
CA PHE A 78 3.36 -5.96 8.52
C PHE A 78 2.43 -6.69 9.49
N GLY A 79 2.92 -7.06 10.68
CA GLY A 79 2.19 -7.77 11.74
C GLY A 79 1.18 -6.91 12.52
N TYR A 80 0.41 -6.08 11.82
CA TYR A 80 -0.58 -5.14 12.36
C TYR A 80 -1.81 -5.11 11.45
N ALA A 81 -2.95 -4.59 11.94
CA ALA A 81 -4.19 -4.49 11.17
C ALA A 81 -4.12 -3.33 10.15
N VAL A 82 -4.79 -2.22 10.44
CA VAL A 82 -4.78 -0.97 9.66
C VAL A 82 -4.67 0.22 10.60
N GLY A 83 -3.96 1.26 10.18
CA GLY A 83 -3.81 2.48 10.98
C GLY A 83 -5.07 3.35 11.02
N PRO A 84 -5.01 4.51 11.70
CA PRO A 84 -6.11 5.48 11.73
C PRO A 84 -6.28 6.25 10.40
N HIS A 85 -5.32 6.14 9.48
CA HIS A 85 -5.31 6.86 8.21
C HIS A 85 -5.64 5.93 7.03
N SER A 86 -6.03 6.54 5.92
CA SER A 86 -6.27 5.86 4.64
C SER A 86 -5.35 6.43 3.57
N TRP A 87 -4.98 5.59 2.59
CA TRP A 87 -4.30 6.02 1.35
C TRP A 87 -5.03 7.12 0.58
N LYS A 88 -6.34 7.32 0.83
CA LYS A 88 -7.11 8.44 0.29
C LYS A 88 -6.44 9.80 0.53
N GLN A 89 -5.74 10.00 1.66
CA GLN A 89 -5.07 11.28 1.93
C GLN A 89 -4.01 11.65 0.87
N LEU A 90 -3.43 10.64 0.20
CA LEU A 90 -2.42 10.83 -0.85
C LEU A 90 -3.03 10.86 -2.26
N LEU A 91 -4.12 10.10 -2.48
CA LEU A 91 -4.81 10.04 -3.78
C LEU A 91 -5.78 11.22 -3.98
N HIS A 92 -6.43 11.65 -2.91
CA HIS A 92 -7.43 12.71 -2.89
C HIS A 92 -7.20 13.66 -1.69
N PRO A 93 -6.13 14.46 -1.71
CA PRO A 93 -5.79 15.39 -0.65
C PRO A 93 -6.93 16.41 -0.41
N PRO A 94 -7.06 16.92 0.82
CA PRO A 94 -8.15 17.82 1.21
C PRO A 94 -8.09 19.19 0.52
N GLU A 95 -6.92 19.60 0.05
CA GLU A 95 -6.68 20.87 -0.64
C GLU A 95 -6.01 20.60 -1.98
N GLN A 96 -6.54 21.22 -3.04
CA GLN A 96 -6.00 21.15 -4.38
C GLN A 96 -6.18 22.49 -5.08
N ARG A 97 -5.14 22.94 -5.79
CA ARG A 97 -5.24 24.16 -6.60
C ARG A 97 -6.02 23.84 -7.88
N VAL A 98 -7.16 24.49 -8.06
CA VAL A 98 -7.99 24.36 -9.27
C VAL A 98 -7.54 25.33 -10.36
N TRP A 99 -7.21 26.57 -9.96
CA TRP A 99 -6.66 27.62 -10.83
C TRP A 99 -5.95 28.67 -9.98
N ARG A 100 -5.13 29.49 -10.62
CA ARG A 100 -4.56 30.73 -10.07
C ARG A 100 -4.78 31.87 -11.05
N ALA A 101 -4.89 33.09 -10.56
CA ALA A 101 -4.92 34.27 -11.41
C ALA A 101 -3.67 35.12 -11.16
N GLU A 102 -3.05 35.55 -12.25
CA GLU A 102 -1.89 36.43 -12.24
C GLU A 102 -2.23 37.73 -12.95
N ARG A 103 -1.60 38.83 -12.57
CA ARG A 103 -1.77 40.10 -13.26
C ARG A 103 -0.65 40.25 -14.28
N GLY A 104 -1.00 40.26 -15.56
CA GLY A 104 -0.07 40.49 -16.66
C GLY A 104 0.48 41.92 -16.65
N GLU A 105 1.56 42.14 -17.39
CA GLU A 105 2.22 43.45 -17.51
C GLU A 105 1.29 44.54 -18.08
N ASP A 106 0.27 44.15 -18.84
CA ASP A 106 -0.77 45.02 -19.39
C ASP A 106 -1.91 45.33 -18.38
N GLY A 107 -1.80 44.84 -17.14
CA GLY A 107 -2.77 45.02 -16.07
C GLY A 107 -3.97 44.07 -16.14
N ARG A 108 -4.07 43.18 -17.13
CA ARG A 108 -5.15 42.19 -17.25
C ARG A 108 -4.91 41.00 -16.31
N LEU A 109 -5.99 40.30 -15.98
CA LEU A 109 -5.91 39.04 -15.23
C LEU A 109 -5.76 37.88 -16.22
N GLU A 110 -4.72 37.09 -16.04
CA GLU A 110 -4.50 35.81 -16.71
C GLU A 110 -4.87 34.67 -15.75
N PHE A 111 -5.73 33.76 -16.20
CA PHE A 111 -6.16 32.60 -15.42
C PHE A 111 -5.37 31.38 -15.85
N VAL A 112 -4.55 30.87 -14.95
CA VAL A 112 -3.71 29.69 -15.17
C VAL A 112 -4.38 28.50 -14.47
N PRO A 113 -4.72 27.42 -15.19
CA PRO A 113 -5.21 26.19 -14.57
C PRO A 113 -4.23 25.69 -13.49
N GLY A 114 -4.76 25.09 -12.43
CA GLY A 114 -3.94 24.47 -11.42
C GLY A 114 -3.17 23.28 -12.01
N GLU A 115 -1.88 23.19 -11.71
CA GLU A 115 -1.09 22.02 -12.09
C GLU A 115 -1.60 20.79 -11.33
N LEU A 116 -1.75 19.69 -12.06
CA LEU A 116 -2.13 18.41 -11.48
C LEU A 116 -0.90 17.80 -10.81
N GLU A 117 -0.71 18.09 -9.52
CA GLU A 117 0.37 17.50 -8.72
C GLU A 117 0.13 16.00 -8.51
N ALA A 118 0.80 15.19 -9.35
CA ALA A 118 0.78 13.74 -9.31
C ALA A 118 2.20 13.13 -9.39
N PRO A 119 3.08 13.44 -8.42
CA PRO A 119 4.40 12.79 -8.38
C PRO A 119 4.22 11.27 -8.24
N PRO A 120 5.02 10.44 -8.93
CA PRO A 120 4.98 8.99 -8.78
C PRO A 120 5.24 8.56 -7.34
N ARG A 121 4.36 7.73 -6.79
CA ARG A 121 4.46 7.23 -5.41
C ARG A 121 4.23 5.72 -5.38
N ALA A 122 5.04 5.02 -4.59
CA ALA A 122 4.82 3.63 -4.27
C ALA A 122 4.18 3.53 -2.88
N PHE A 123 3.02 2.88 -2.79
CA PHE A 123 2.34 2.62 -1.53
C PHE A 123 2.65 1.18 -1.10
N VAL A 124 3.40 1.03 -0.02
CA VAL A 124 3.83 -0.24 0.55
C VAL A 124 3.00 -0.58 1.78
N GLY A 125 2.52 -1.81 1.86
CA GLY A 125 1.67 -2.25 2.97
C GLY A 125 0.18 -2.05 2.74
N VAL A 126 -0.27 -1.87 1.49
CA VAL A 126 -1.71 -1.67 1.19
C VAL A 126 -2.48 -2.96 1.49
N ARG A 127 -3.51 -2.90 2.34
CA ARG A 127 -4.35 -4.07 2.66
C ARG A 127 -5.40 -4.31 1.58
N ALA A 128 -5.89 -5.55 1.49
CA ALA A 128 -7.00 -5.92 0.59
C ALA A 128 -8.24 -5.01 0.77
N CYS A 129 -8.61 -4.69 2.01
CA CYS A 129 -9.75 -3.82 2.30
C CYS A 129 -9.51 -2.36 1.89
N GLU A 130 -8.25 -1.93 1.86
CA GLU A 130 -7.86 -0.61 1.35
C GLU A 130 -7.85 -0.58 -0.18
N LEU A 131 -7.45 -1.66 -0.85
CA LEU A 131 -7.61 -1.81 -2.30
C LEU A 131 -9.09 -1.77 -2.69
N ALA A 132 -9.97 -2.43 -1.94
CA ALA A 132 -11.41 -2.34 -2.13
C ALA A 132 -11.92 -0.90 -1.95
N ALA A 133 -11.42 -0.17 -0.95
CA ALA A 133 -11.74 1.24 -0.75
C ALA A 133 -11.24 2.14 -1.89
N ILE A 134 -10.06 1.86 -2.46
CA ILE A 134 -9.55 2.53 -3.67
C ILE A 134 -10.45 2.18 -4.87
N ARG A 135 -10.91 0.92 -5.00
CA ARG A 135 -11.88 0.54 -6.04
C ARG A 135 -13.24 1.23 -5.85
N ILE A 136 -13.66 1.56 -4.66
CA ILE A 136 -14.84 2.42 -4.52
C ILE A 136 -14.54 3.84 -5.02
N GLN A 137 -13.35 4.37 -4.71
CA GLN A 137 -12.94 5.71 -5.12
C GLN A 137 -12.81 5.89 -6.63
N ASP A 138 -12.07 5.06 -7.38
CA ASP A 138 -11.99 5.29 -8.84
C ASP A 138 -13.37 5.08 -9.53
N ARG A 139 -14.32 4.30 -8.97
CA ARG A 139 -15.67 4.20 -9.53
C ARG A 139 -16.38 5.55 -9.47
N VAL A 140 -16.24 6.25 -8.34
CA VAL A 140 -16.87 7.54 -8.10
C VAL A 140 -16.12 8.69 -8.79
N LEU A 141 -14.79 8.66 -8.74
CA LEU A 141 -13.94 9.79 -9.12
C LEU A 141 -13.32 9.67 -10.52
N GLN A 142 -13.36 8.50 -11.15
CA GLN A 142 -12.69 8.27 -12.44
C GLN A 142 -13.59 7.63 -13.51
N GLU A 143 -14.45 6.69 -13.13
CA GLU A 143 -15.28 5.91 -14.07
C GLU A 143 -16.66 6.53 -14.35
N GLY A 144 -17.03 7.58 -13.61
CA GLY A 144 -18.29 8.31 -13.79
C GLY A 144 -18.32 9.24 -15.01
N ALA A 145 -19.44 9.93 -15.20
CA ALA A 145 -19.61 10.89 -16.30
C ALA A 145 -18.65 12.09 -16.23
N PHE A 146 -18.16 12.40 -15.03
CA PHE A 146 -17.18 13.45 -14.79
C PHE A 146 -16.00 12.86 -14.03
N ARG A 147 -14.82 12.93 -14.65
CA ARG A 147 -13.57 12.43 -14.09
C ARG A 147 -12.88 13.54 -13.30
N ASP A 148 -12.50 13.24 -12.06
CA ASP A 148 -11.60 14.07 -11.27
C ASP A 148 -10.17 13.89 -11.79
N ALA A 149 -9.66 14.92 -12.46
CA ALA A 149 -8.36 14.88 -13.11
C ALA A 149 -7.19 14.71 -12.12
N GLY A 150 -7.30 15.31 -10.93
CA GLY A 150 -6.25 15.25 -9.90
C GLY A 150 -6.16 13.87 -9.26
N TYR A 151 -7.31 13.30 -8.88
CA TYR A 151 -7.38 11.93 -8.38
C TYR A 151 -6.85 10.94 -9.41
N ALA A 152 -7.35 11.02 -10.64
CA ALA A 152 -7.01 10.04 -11.65
C ALA A 152 -5.51 10.10 -12.02
N ALA A 153 -4.92 11.29 -12.12
CA ALA A 153 -3.48 11.45 -12.34
C ALA A 153 -2.66 10.82 -11.20
N ARG A 154 -3.02 11.05 -9.93
CA ARG A 154 -2.34 10.43 -8.78
C ARG A 154 -2.53 8.92 -8.73
N ARG A 155 -3.72 8.42 -9.10
CA ARG A 155 -4.03 7.00 -9.12
C ARG A 155 -3.25 6.26 -10.22
N GLU A 156 -3.10 6.87 -11.39
CA GLU A 156 -2.31 6.33 -12.51
C GLU A 156 -0.81 6.34 -12.20
N ALA A 157 -0.32 7.41 -11.57
CA ALA A 157 1.07 7.54 -11.12
C ALA A 157 1.41 6.68 -9.89
N ALA A 158 0.43 6.11 -9.20
CA ALA A 158 0.65 5.27 -8.04
C ALA A 158 1.09 3.84 -8.43
N PHE A 159 2.04 3.32 -7.68
CA PHE A 159 2.43 1.92 -7.66
C PHE A 159 1.97 1.28 -6.35
N LEU A 160 1.23 0.18 -6.41
CA LEU A 160 0.60 -0.43 -5.23
C LEU A 160 1.29 -1.75 -4.87
N VAL A 161 1.99 -1.77 -3.74
CA VAL A 161 2.54 -2.96 -3.09
C VAL A 161 1.61 -3.36 -1.96
N ALA A 162 0.74 -4.31 -2.26
CA ALA A 162 -0.27 -4.82 -1.37
C ALA A 162 0.25 -5.96 -0.50
N VAL A 163 -0.30 -6.12 0.70
CA VAL A 163 0.14 -7.14 1.67
C VAL A 163 -1.07 -7.84 2.26
N ASP A 164 -1.08 -9.17 2.19
CA ASP A 164 -2.10 -10.02 2.82
C ASP A 164 -2.15 -9.76 4.34
N CYS A 165 -3.35 -9.64 4.90
CA CYS A 165 -3.52 -9.30 6.30
C CYS A 165 -3.48 -10.56 7.20
N GLY A 166 -2.34 -10.79 7.85
CA GLY A 166 -2.15 -11.86 8.85
C GLY A 166 -2.47 -11.44 10.30
N SER A 167 -2.88 -10.20 10.55
CA SER A 167 -3.11 -9.67 11.91
C SER A 167 -4.41 -8.86 11.99
N PRO A 168 -5.59 -9.50 11.85
CA PRO A 168 -6.86 -8.80 11.93
C PRO A 168 -7.15 -8.31 13.35
N ALA A 169 -7.75 -7.13 13.48
CA ALA A 169 -8.24 -6.62 14.75
C ALA A 169 -9.66 -7.12 15.05
N ALA A 170 -10.07 -7.06 16.33
CA ALA A 170 -11.42 -7.43 16.77
C ALA A 170 -12.54 -6.57 16.13
N THR A 171 -12.19 -5.41 15.58
CA THR A 171 -13.09 -4.47 14.90
C THR A 171 -13.12 -4.65 13.39
N CYS A 172 -12.35 -5.58 12.81
CA CYS A 172 -12.32 -5.83 11.38
C CYS A 172 -13.57 -6.57 10.88
N PHE A 173 -14.03 -6.22 9.67
CA PHE A 173 -15.21 -6.79 9.01
C PHE A 173 -14.98 -7.07 7.51
N CYS A 174 -13.71 -7.17 7.09
CA CYS A 174 -13.32 -7.37 5.69
C CYS A 174 -13.88 -8.67 5.11
N THR A 175 -13.88 -9.77 5.89
CA THR A 175 -14.47 -11.05 5.48
C THR A 175 -15.99 -10.95 5.27
N SER A 176 -16.69 -10.15 6.09
CA SER A 176 -18.14 -9.94 5.95
C SER A 176 -18.52 -9.09 4.75
N THR A 177 -17.55 -8.40 4.15
CA THR A 177 -17.75 -7.46 3.04
C THR A 177 -17.00 -7.88 1.78
N ASP A 178 -16.47 -9.11 1.74
CA ASP A 178 -15.73 -9.66 0.60
C ASP A 178 -14.57 -8.75 0.14
N SER A 179 -13.85 -8.19 1.12
CA SER A 179 -12.78 -7.21 0.89
C SER A 179 -11.44 -7.63 1.52
N GLY A 180 -11.23 -8.94 1.67
CA GLY A 180 -10.02 -9.53 2.23
C GLY A 180 -10.31 -10.65 3.23
N PRO A 181 -9.35 -11.07 4.06
CA PRO A 181 -8.07 -10.40 4.36
C PRO A 181 -6.96 -10.49 3.30
N GLY A 182 -7.05 -11.40 2.34
CA GLY A 182 -6.06 -11.53 1.29
C GLY A 182 -6.35 -10.73 0.04
N VAL A 183 -5.28 -10.49 -0.69
CA VAL A 183 -5.22 -9.59 -1.82
C VAL A 183 -5.41 -10.39 -3.11
N GLU A 184 -6.48 -10.08 -3.84
CA GLU A 184 -6.86 -10.80 -5.06
C GLU A 184 -6.56 -10.04 -6.35
N ALA A 185 -6.78 -8.71 -6.35
CA ALA A 185 -6.58 -7.88 -7.54
C ALA A 185 -6.36 -6.40 -7.16
N GLY A 186 -6.06 -5.57 -8.18
CA GLY A 186 -5.96 -4.12 -8.03
C GLY A 186 -4.61 -3.60 -7.54
N TYR A 187 -3.56 -4.43 -7.61
CA TYR A 187 -2.21 -4.13 -7.15
C TYR A 187 -1.17 -4.25 -8.29
N ASP A 188 0.01 -3.69 -8.08
CA ASP A 188 1.19 -3.94 -8.93
C ASP A 188 1.99 -5.13 -8.39
N LEU A 189 2.20 -5.19 -7.07
CA LEU A 189 2.78 -6.33 -6.34
C LEU A 189 1.89 -6.73 -5.18
N ALA A 190 1.81 -8.02 -4.90
CA ALA A 190 1.18 -8.54 -3.70
C ALA A 190 2.18 -9.39 -2.91
N LEU A 191 2.20 -9.17 -1.60
CA LEU A 191 3.13 -9.77 -0.66
C LEU A 191 2.35 -10.58 0.41
N THR A 192 2.89 -11.72 0.78
CA THR A 192 2.54 -12.42 2.02
C THR A 192 3.77 -12.43 2.90
N GLU A 193 3.72 -11.81 4.07
CA GLU A 193 4.81 -11.92 5.05
C GLU A 193 4.65 -13.22 5.83
N VAL A 194 5.67 -14.07 5.80
CA VAL A 194 5.76 -15.27 6.63
C VAL A 194 6.78 -14.99 7.72
N CYS A 195 6.32 -15.01 8.97
CA CYS A 195 7.14 -14.79 10.16
C CYS A 195 6.69 -15.81 11.24
N ALA A 196 7.25 -17.01 11.20
CA ALA A 196 6.91 -18.12 12.08
C ALA A 196 8.05 -19.13 12.17
N ASP A 197 8.19 -19.83 13.30
CA ASP A 197 9.10 -20.97 13.50
C ASP A 197 10.53 -20.72 12.97
N ASP A 198 11.14 -19.62 13.40
CA ASP A 198 12.46 -19.11 12.99
C ASP A 198 12.60 -18.71 11.50
N ALA A 199 11.55 -18.83 10.71
CA ALA A 199 11.51 -18.40 9.31
C ALA A 199 10.91 -17.00 9.18
N HIS A 200 11.63 -16.11 8.50
CA HIS A 200 11.14 -14.79 8.11
C HIS A 200 11.47 -14.50 6.65
N TYR A 201 10.44 -14.42 5.83
CA TYR A 201 10.55 -14.15 4.39
C TYR A 201 9.23 -13.58 3.84
N PHE A 202 9.28 -13.15 2.60
CA PHE A 202 8.12 -12.63 1.88
C PHE A 202 7.84 -13.52 0.68
N LEU A 203 6.59 -13.87 0.48
CA LEU A 203 6.13 -14.42 -0.78
C LEU A 203 5.57 -13.28 -1.64
N LEU A 204 5.87 -13.27 -2.94
CA LEU A 204 5.51 -12.20 -3.86
C LEU A 204 4.85 -12.74 -5.13
N ASP A 205 3.95 -11.93 -5.68
CA ASP A 205 3.47 -12.07 -7.04
C ASP A 205 3.21 -10.70 -7.68
N ALA A 206 3.26 -10.65 -9.02
CA ALA A 206 3.05 -9.43 -9.78
C ALA A 206 1.64 -9.37 -10.39
N GLY A 207 0.88 -8.34 -9.99
CA GLY A 207 -0.45 -8.04 -10.51
C GLY A 207 -0.44 -7.15 -11.77
N SER A 208 0.72 -6.56 -12.12
CA SER A 208 0.86 -5.68 -13.29
C SER A 208 2.19 -5.88 -14.03
N ALA A 209 2.29 -5.33 -15.24
CA ALA A 209 3.55 -5.30 -15.99
C ALA A 209 4.65 -4.50 -15.27
N ARG A 210 4.28 -3.40 -14.59
CA ARG A 210 5.20 -2.61 -13.76
C ARG A 210 5.69 -3.43 -12.57
N GLY A 211 4.79 -4.22 -11.96
CA GLY A 211 5.14 -5.17 -10.91
C GLY A 211 6.17 -6.19 -11.37
N ARG A 212 5.94 -6.83 -12.52
CA ARG A 212 6.90 -7.81 -13.08
C ARG A 212 8.29 -7.22 -13.30
N ALA A 213 8.36 -6.00 -13.86
CA ALA A 213 9.63 -5.32 -14.07
C ALA A 213 10.40 -5.07 -12.76
N VAL A 214 9.70 -4.75 -11.67
CA VAL A 214 10.32 -4.61 -10.34
C VAL A 214 10.79 -5.98 -9.81
N LEU A 215 10.00 -7.04 -9.96
CA LEU A 215 10.39 -8.39 -9.52
C LEU A 215 11.64 -8.92 -10.23
N GLU A 216 11.83 -8.57 -11.52
CA GLU A 216 13.03 -8.96 -12.29
C GLU A 216 14.34 -8.40 -11.71
N GLY A 217 14.28 -7.30 -10.94
CA GLY A 217 15.43 -6.71 -10.25
C GLY A 217 15.75 -7.34 -8.89
N LEU A 218 14.93 -8.28 -8.40
CA LEU A 218 15.06 -8.83 -7.05
C LEU A 218 15.68 -10.24 -7.04
N PRO A 219 16.42 -10.60 -5.98
CA PRO A 219 16.98 -11.94 -5.81
C PRO A 219 15.90 -12.93 -5.34
N LEU A 220 14.99 -13.28 -6.25
CA LEU A 220 13.85 -14.13 -5.96
C LEU A 220 14.17 -15.61 -6.12
N GLU A 221 13.65 -16.41 -5.21
CA GLU A 221 13.64 -17.87 -5.28
C GLU A 221 12.21 -18.36 -5.62
N PRO A 222 12.02 -19.50 -6.29
CA PRO A 222 10.68 -20.06 -6.46
C PRO A 222 10.05 -20.43 -5.11
N ALA A 223 8.79 -20.04 -4.89
CA ALA A 223 8.03 -20.52 -3.75
C ALA A 223 7.67 -22.00 -3.92
N SER A 224 7.78 -22.79 -2.86
CA SER A 224 7.37 -24.20 -2.85
C SER A 224 5.85 -24.38 -2.95
N GLU A 225 5.39 -25.57 -3.34
CA GLU A 225 3.96 -25.89 -3.37
C GLU A 225 3.28 -25.73 -2.00
N ALA A 226 4.00 -26.02 -0.91
CA ALA A 226 3.50 -25.85 0.45
C ALA A 226 3.38 -24.39 0.88
N GLU A 227 4.26 -23.51 0.38
CA GLU A 227 4.18 -22.06 0.61
C GLU A 227 3.06 -21.39 -0.21
N GLN A 228 2.65 -22.03 -1.31
CA GLN A 228 1.60 -21.54 -2.21
C GLN A 228 0.19 -22.02 -1.85
N ALA A 229 0.06 -23.01 -0.96
CA ALA A 229 -1.19 -23.66 -0.57
C ALA A 229 -1.88 -23.00 0.64
#